data_AF-A0A925XU14-F1
#
_entry.id   AF-A0A925XU14-F1
#
_cell.length_a   1.000
_cell.length_b   1.000
_cell.length_c   1.000
_cell.angle_alpha   90.00
_cell.angle_beta   90.00
_cell.angle_gamma   90.00
#
_symmetry.space_group_name_H-M   'P 1'
#
loop_
_entity.id
_entity.type
_entity.pdbx_description
1 polymer ?
#
loop_
_entity_poly.entity_id
_entity_poly.type
_entity_poly.pdbx_seq_one_letter_code
_entity_poly.pdbx_strand_id
1 'polypeptide(L)' 'MAQVRLGENETLESALHRFKRVVSKAGILAEAKRHRHFETAIEKRRRKAVARQRRRYVRR' A
#
# COMPACT_ATOMS: atom_id res chain seq x y z
N MET A 1 -9.92 -5.17 2.51
CA MET A 1 -9.27 -6.40 1.99
C MET A 1 -9.17 -6.30 0.46
N ALA A 2 -8.16 -6.93 -0.14
CA ALA A 2 -7.97 -6.97 -1.59
C ALA A 2 -8.43 -8.33 -2.12
N GLN A 3 -9.32 -8.37 -3.11
CA GLN A 3 -9.77 -9.61 -3.76
C GLN A 3 -9.35 -9.60 -5.22
N VAL A 4 -8.76 -10.71 -5.68
CA VAL A 4 -8.42 -10.95 -7.09
C VAL A 4 -8.99 -12.30 -7.46
N ARG A 5 -9.86 -12.32 -8.48
CA ARG A 5 -10.41 -13.55 -9.05
C ARG A 5 -9.61 -13.90 -10.31
N LEU A 6 -9.19 -15.16 -10.40
CA LEU A 6 -8.46 -15.69 -11.54
C LEU A 6 -9.43 -15.90 -12.72
N GLY A 7 -8.97 -15.62 -13.94
CA GLY A 7 -9.69 -15.96 -15.16
C GLY A 7 -9.32 -17.35 -15.67
N GLU A 8 -10.20 -17.96 -16.47
CA GLU A 8 -10.03 -19.34 -16.97
C GLU A 8 -8.77 -19.54 -17.85
N ASN A 9 -8.28 -18.49 -18.51
CA ASN A 9 -7.10 -18.52 -19.40
C ASN A 9 -5.96 -17.59 -18.93
N GLU A 10 -5.81 -17.38 -17.63
CA GLU A 10 -4.75 -16.52 -17.11
C GLU A 10 -3.50 -17.31 -16.71
N THR A 11 -2.32 -16.82 -17.10
CA THR A 11 -1.05 -17.36 -16.59
C THR A 11 -0.82 -16.93 -15.14
N LEU A 12 -0.19 -17.81 -14.35
CA LEU A 12 0.10 -17.56 -12.93
C LEU A 12 0.83 -16.22 -12.71
N GLU A 13 1.78 -15.87 -13.59
CA GLU A 13 2.56 -14.65 -13.47
C GLU A 13 1.71 -13.38 -13.67
N SER A 14 0.77 -13.40 -14.63
CA SER A 14 -0.19 -12.30 -14.82
C SER A 14 -1.05 -12.10 -13.58
N ALA A 15 -1.57 -13.20 -13.02
CA ALA A 15 -2.39 -13.17 -11.81
C ALA A 15 -1.63 -12.57 -10.62
N LEU A 16 -0.38 -12.99 -10.42
CA LEU A 16 0.51 -12.48 -9.37
C LEU A 16 0.79 -10.98 -9.55
N HIS A 17 1.00 -10.53 -10.77
CA HIS A 17 1.24 -9.11 -11.03
C HIS A 17 -0.02 -8.27 -10.72
N ARG A 18 -1.22 -8.74 -11.10
CA ARG A 18 -2.48 -8.07 -10.73
C ARG A 18 -2.67 -8.06 -9.22
N PHE A 19 -2.46 -9.18 -8.55
CA PHE A 19 -2.49 -9.27 -7.09
C PHE A 19 -1.56 -8.26 -6.42
N LYS A 20 -0.29 -8.20 -6.84
CA LYS A 20 0.68 -7.24 -6.31
C LYS A 20 0.22 -5.80 -6.49
N ARG A 21 -0.35 -5.44 -7.65
CA ARG A 21 -0.90 -4.10 -7.89
C ARG A 21 -2.09 -3.79 -6.99
N VAL A 22 -3.04 -4.72 -6.84
CA VAL A 22 -4.24 -4.53 -6.00
C VAL A 22 -3.85 -4.40 -4.52
N VAL A 23 -2.96 -5.26 -4.01
CA VAL A 23 -2.44 -5.18 -2.64
C VAL A 23 -1.69 -3.87 -2.39
N SER A 24 -0.87 -3.44 -3.35
CA SER A 24 -0.13 -2.18 -3.26
C SER A 24 -1.07 -0.96 -3.26
N LYS A 25 -2.07 -0.96 -4.15
CA LYS A 25 -3.09 0.11 -4.24
C LYS A 25 -3.95 0.19 -2.98
N ALA A 26 -4.32 -0.97 -2.42
CA ALA A 26 -5.07 -1.06 -1.17
C ALA A 26 -4.25 -0.60 0.05
N GLY A 27 -2.92 -0.47 -0.07
CA GLY A 27 -2.06 0.03 1.01
C GLY A 27 -1.92 -0.92 2.21
N ILE A 28 -2.34 -2.18 2.07
CA ILE A 28 -2.43 -3.16 3.16
C ILE A 28 -1.08 -3.33 3.88
N LEU A 29 0.02 -3.44 3.12
CA LEU A 29 1.36 -3.60 3.69
C LEU A 29 1.84 -2.33 4.43
N ALA A 30 1.44 -1.15 3.95
CA ALA A 30 1.77 0.12 4.60
C ALA A 30 0.99 0.30 5.91
N GLU A 31 -0.27 -0.15 5.93
CA GLU A 31 -1.10 -0.18 7.14
C GLU A 31 -0.56 -1.17 8.17
N ALA A 32 -0.26 -2.41 7.76
CA ALA A 32 0.36 -3.41 8.63
C ALA A 32 1.68 -2.89 9.23
N LYS A 33 2.50 -2.17 8.46
CA LYS A 33 3.73 -1.54 8.97
C LYS A 33 3.46 -0.45 10.01
N ARG A 34 2.42 0.36 9.82
CA ARG A 34 2.01 1.41 10.78
C ARG A 34 1.47 0.80 12.07
N HIS A 35 0.80 -0.34 12.00
CA HIS A 35 0.16 -0.99 13.15
C HIS A 35 1.08 -1.93 13.93
N ARG A 36 2.32 -2.15 13.46
CA ARG A 36 3.30 -3.00 14.17
C ARG A 36 3.66 -2.51 15.57
N HIS A 37 3.59 -1.21 15.82
CA HIS A 37 3.81 -0.60 17.13
C HIS A 37 2.83 0.55 17.32
N PHE A 38 2.59 0.91 18.58
CA PHE A 38 1.81 2.09 18.90
C PHE A 38 2.55 3.36 18.45
N GLU A 39 1.87 4.23 17.71
CA GLU A 39 2.35 5.58 17.42
C GLU A 39 1.61 6.60 18.31
N THR A 40 2.37 7.46 18.97
CA THR A 40 1.84 8.63 19.68
C THR A 40 1.23 9.65 18.70
N ALA A 41 0.47 10.62 19.22
CA ALA A 41 -0.16 11.66 18.40
C ALA A 41 0.88 12.50 17.61
N ILE A 42 2.04 12.76 18.21
CA ILE A 42 3.12 13.54 17.58
C ILE A 42 3.76 12.75 16.44
N GLU A 43 4.06 11.47 16.66
CA GLU A 43 4.61 10.58 15.62
C GLU A 43 3.66 10.42 14.44
N LYS A 44 2.36 10.28 14.71
CA LYS A 44 1.31 10.27 13.67
C LYS A 44 1.33 11.55 12.84
N ARG A 45 1.45 12.73 13.47
CA ARG A 45 1.54 14.02 12.78
C ARG A 45 2.81 14.10 11.92
N ARG A 46 3.97 13.72 12.46
CA ARG A 46 5.26 13.70 11.75
C ARG A 46 5.21 12.79 10.53
N ARG A 47 4.70 11.56 10.66
CA ARG A 47 4.57 10.61 9.55
C ARG A 47 3.68 11.15 8.43
N LYS A 48 2.53 11.77 8.77
CA LYS A 48 1.62 12.38 7.79
C LYS A 48 2.30 13.54 7.03
N ALA A 49 3.06 14.39 7.73
CA ALA A 49 3.78 15.50 7.12
C ALA A 49 4.82 15.01 6.10
N VAL A 50 5.65 14.03 6.48
CA VAL A 50 6.65 13.42 5.59
C VAL A 50 5.99 12.75 4.39
N ALA A 51 4.89 12.01 4.60
CA ALA A 51 4.14 11.39 3.51
C ALA A 51 3.61 12.42 2.50
N ARG A 52 3.12 13.58 2.98
CA ARG A 52 2.68 14.69 2.13
C ARG A 52 3.84 15.30 1.34
N GLN A 53 4.98 15.54 1.98
CA GLN A 53 6.17 16.09 1.32
C GLN A 53 6.69 15.15 0.23
N ARG A 54 6.80 13.85 0.51
CA ARG A 54 7.21 12.84 -0.48
C ARG A 54 6.27 12.80 -1.68
N ARG A 55 4.95 12.85 -1.45
CA ARG A 55 3.95 12.90 -2.53
C ARG A 55 4.07 14.15 -3.41
N ARG A 56 4.47 15.28 -2.83
CA ARG A 56 4.72 16.52 -3.58
C ARG A 56 5.97 16.42 -4.44
N TYR A 57 7.04 15.82 -3.91
CA TYR A 57 8.28 15.64 -4.65
C TYR A 57 8.12 14.68 -5.84
N VAL A 58 7.42 13.56 -5.66
CA VAL A 58 7.21 12.56 -6.73
C VAL A 58 6.27 13.06 -7.83
N ARG A 59 5.45 14.08 -7.56
CA ARG A 59 4.53 14.69 -8.55
C ARG A 59 5.16 15.84 -9.34
N ARG A 60 6.37 16.25 -8.98
CA ARG A 60 7.14 17.29 -9.66
C ARG A 60 8.15 16.61 -10.57
#